data_AF-A0A323TLQ1-F1
#
_entry.id   AF-A0A323TLQ1-F1
#
_cell.length_a   1.000
_cell.length_b   1.000
_cell.length_c   1.000
_cell.angle_alpha   90.00
_cell.angle_beta   90.00
_cell.angle_gamma   90.00
#
_symmetry.space_group_name_H-M   'P 1'
#
loop_
_entity.id
_entity.type
_entity.pdbx_description
1 polymer ?
#
loop_
_entity_poly.entity_id
_entity_poly.type
_entity_poly.pdbx_seq_one_letter_code
_entity_poly.pdbx_strand_id
1 'polypeptide(L)'
;MTLKETAQLLQEINRFFPGKITLQPETVEAWHRLMKTQSYREVIERLDRHVACSKFPPLVIDLYEQPRPERNKQVLGQIDEWEANASGGPIQS
;
A
#
# COMPACT_ATOMS: atom_id res chain seq x y z
N MET A 1 -12.37 -2.09 -2.44
CA MET A 1 -13.05 -3.15 -1.68
C MET A 1 -14.47 -2.71 -1.32
N THR A 2 -15.34 -3.66 -1.02
CA THR A 2 -16.75 -3.45 -0.67
C THR A 2 -16.93 -3.03 0.79
N LEU A 3 -18.13 -2.56 1.14
CA LEU A 3 -18.51 -2.23 2.52
C LEU A 3 -18.42 -3.46 3.44
N LYS A 4 -18.84 -4.64 2.94
CA LYS A 4 -18.75 -5.91 3.66
C LYS A 4 -17.29 -6.28 3.96
N GLU A 5 -16.42 -6.17 2.97
CA GLU A 5 -14.98 -6.41 3.13
C GLU A 5 -14.35 -5.42 4.11
N THR A 6 -14.80 -4.16 4.11
CA THR A 6 -14.34 -3.16 5.08
C THR A 6 -14.76 -3.53 6.51
N ALA A 7 -16.00 -4.02 6.69
CA ALA A 7 -16.46 -4.50 7.98
C ALA A 7 -15.64 -5.71 8.46
N GLN A 8 -15.33 -6.65 7.55
CA GLN A 8 -14.47 -7.80 7.83
C GLN A 8 -13.05 -7.37 8.23
N LEU A 9 -12.45 -6.42 7.51
CA LEU A 9 -11.16 -5.84 7.86
C LEU A 9 -11.17 -5.28 9.28
N LEU A 10 -12.14 -4.43 9.62
CA LEU A 10 -12.24 -3.83 10.95
C LEU A 10 -12.46 -4.88 12.06
N GLN A 11 -13.20 -5.95 11.76
CA GLN A 11 -13.32 -7.10 12.67
C GLN A 11 -11.97 -7.79 12.90
N GLU A 12 -11.17 -7.99 11.85
CA GLU A 12 -9.81 -8.56 12.02
C GLU A 12 -8.92 -7.66 12.85
N ILE A 13 -8.93 -6.34 12.60
CA ILE A 13 -8.14 -5.40 13.40
C ILE A 13 -8.56 -5.48 14.87
N ASN A 14 -9.86 -5.57 15.17
CA ASN A 14 -10.33 -5.72 16.55
C ASN A 14 -9.94 -7.08 17.17
N ARG A 15 -9.74 -8.15 16.39
CA ARG A 15 -9.22 -9.43 16.90
C ARG A 15 -7.74 -9.34 17.28
N PHE A 16 -6.94 -8.65 16.47
CA PHE A 16 -5.53 -8.41 16.79
C PHE A 16 -5.34 -7.41 17.94
N PHE A 17 -6.24 -6.43 18.07
CA PHE A 17 -6.18 -5.36 19.06
C PHE A 17 -7.48 -5.26 19.86
N PRO A 18 -7.79 -6.26 20.72
CA PRO A 18 -9.06 -6.33 21.42
C PRO A 18 -9.29 -5.12 22.33
N GLY A 19 -10.47 -4.51 22.19
CA GLY A 19 -10.90 -3.38 23.01
C GLY A 19 -10.21 -2.05 22.68
N LYS A 20 -9.42 -1.98 21.61
CA LYS A 20 -8.75 -0.75 21.17
C LYS A 20 -9.53 0.05 20.13
N ILE A 21 -10.57 -0.55 19.56
CA ILE A 21 -11.36 0.03 18.47
C ILE A 21 -12.84 -0.19 18.77
N THR A 22 -13.64 0.85 18.52
CA THR A 22 -15.10 0.76 18.64
C THR A 22 -15.69 0.46 17.27
N LEU A 23 -16.24 -0.74 17.10
CA LEU A 23 -16.88 -1.14 15.84
C LEU A 23 -18.31 -0.60 15.79
N GLN A 24 -18.47 0.61 15.25
CA GLN A 24 -19.78 1.19 14.94
C GLN A 24 -20.02 1.23 13.43
N PRO A 25 -21.27 1.15 12.94
CA PRO A 25 -21.59 1.23 11.51
C PRO A 25 -20.96 2.45 10.82
N GLU A 26 -20.98 3.60 11.49
CA GLU A 26 -20.43 4.86 11.00
C GLU A 26 -18.91 4.80 10.80
N THR A 27 -18.23 4.00 11.62
CA THR A 27 -16.78 3.76 11.49
C THR A 27 -16.48 2.91 10.26
N VAL A 28 -17.29 1.89 10.00
CA VAL A 28 -17.18 1.04 8.80
C VAL A 28 -17.39 1.89 7.54
N GLU A 29 -18.42 2.73 7.53
CA GLU A 29 -18.70 3.63 6.41
C GLU A 29 -17.56 4.63 6.18
N ALA A 30 -17.01 5.22 7.26
CA ALA A 30 -15.89 6.15 7.16
C ALA A 30 -14.64 5.49 6.55
N TRP A 31 -14.29 4.28 6.99
CA TRP A 31 -13.20 3.51 6.42
C TRP A 31 -13.46 3.14 4.96
N HIS A 32 -14.68 2.70 4.65
CA HIS A 32 -15.04 2.28 3.29
C HIS A 32 -14.93 3.43 2.29
N ARG A 33 -15.32 4.66 2.67
CA ARG A 33 -15.16 5.84 1.82
C ARG A 33 -13.72 6.04 1.34
N LEU A 34 -12.75 5.74 2.20
CA LEU A 34 -11.32 5.87 1.90
C LEU A 34 -10.78 4.63 1.17
N MET A 35 -11.19 3.44 1.60
CA MET A 35 -10.64 2.16 1.15
C MET A 35 -11.31 1.59 -0.11
N LYS A 36 -12.39 2.20 -0.61
CA LYS A 36 -13.18 1.67 -1.74
C LYS A 36 -12.35 1.35 -2.99
N THR A 37 -11.26 2.08 -3.23
CA THR A 37 -10.35 1.88 -4.38
C THR A 37 -9.28 0.82 -4.14
N GLN A 38 -9.09 0.38 -2.89
CA GLN A 38 -8.03 -0.56 -2.50
C GLN A 38 -8.47 -2.02 -2.67
N SER A 39 -7.53 -2.91 -2.95
CA SER A 39 -7.76 -4.36 -2.99
C SER A 39 -7.86 -4.92 -1.56
N TYR A 40 -8.91 -5.71 -1.28
CA TYR A 40 -9.08 -6.33 0.05
C TYR A 40 -7.89 -7.22 0.42
N ARG A 41 -7.44 -8.07 -0.52
CA ARG A 41 -6.32 -8.99 -0.29
C ARG A 41 -5.03 -8.25 0.10
N GLU A 42 -4.67 -7.21 -0.66
CA GLU A 42 -3.44 -6.44 -0.42
C GLU A 42 -3.49 -5.68 0.91
N VAL A 43 -4.67 -5.20 1.30
CA VAL A 43 -4.87 -4.54 2.58
C VAL A 43 -4.72 -5.52 3.75
N ILE A 44 -5.22 -6.74 3.63
CA ILE A 44 -5.00 -7.79 4.63
C ILE A 44 -3.51 -8.13 4.75
N GLU A 45 -2.79 -8.28 3.63
CA GLU A 45 -1.33 -8.51 3.66
C GLU A 45 -0.56 -7.35 4.32
N ARG A 46 -1.05 -6.11 4.21
CA ARG A 46 -0.49 -4.96 4.95
C ARG A 46 -0.82 -5.03 6.43
N LEU A 47 -2.05 -5.42 6.78
CA LEU A 47 -2.45 -5.62 8.17
C LEU A 47 -1.58 -6.67 8.84
N ASP A 48 -1.37 -7.82 8.21
CA ASP A 48 -0.54 -8.93 8.73
C ASP A 48 0.90 -8.47 9.00
N ARG A 49 1.46 -7.65 8.11
CA ARG A 49 2.79 -7.04 8.32
C ARG A 49 2.79 -6.01 9.45
N HIS A 50 1.74 -5.22 9.57
CA HIS A 50 1.62 -4.22 10.63
C HIS A 50 1.53 -4.85 12.02
N VAL A 51 0.69 -5.88 12.18
CA VAL A 51 0.52 -6.57 13.47
C VAL A 51 1.78 -7.28 13.94
N ALA A 52 2.64 -7.71 13.01
CA ALA A 52 3.94 -8.30 13.36
C ALA A 52 4.93 -7.28 13.96
N CYS A 53 4.79 -6.00 13.62
CA CYS A 53 5.77 -4.96 13.95
C CYS A 53 5.26 -3.91 14.94
N SER A 54 3.95 -3.81 15.17
CA SER A 54 3.34 -2.77 15.99
C SER A 54 2.47 -3.33 17.11
N LYS A 55 2.58 -2.71 18.29
CA LYS A 55 1.69 -2.98 19.43
C LYS A 55 0.37 -2.20 19.37
N PHE A 56 0.25 -1.26 18.45
CA PHE A 56 -0.88 -0.35 18.35
C PHE A 56 -1.71 -0.63 17.09
N PRO A 57 -3.04 -0.44 17.16
CA PRO A 57 -3.91 -0.61 15.99
C PRO A 57 -3.44 0.27 14.83
N PRO A 58 -3.49 -0.24 13.58
CA PRO A 58 -3.25 0.58 12.41
C PRO A 58 -4.34 1.65 12.27
N LEU A 59 -3.93 2.79 11.74
CA LEU A 59 -4.81 3.78 11.15
C LEU A 59 -5.13 3.39 9.71
N VAL A 60 -6.16 4.01 9.12
CA VAL A 60 -6.47 3.82 7.68
C VAL A 60 -5.25 4.03 6.80
N ILE A 61 -4.46 5.06 7.10
CA ILE A 61 -3.30 5.46 6.29
C ILE A 61 -2.24 4.37 6.27
N ASP A 62 -2.06 3.65 7.37
CA ASP A 62 -1.04 2.60 7.48
C ASP A 62 -1.34 1.42 6.54
N LEU A 63 -2.61 1.24 6.19
CA LEU A 63 -3.08 0.18 5.31
C LEU A 63 -3.37 0.66 3.87
N TYR A 64 -3.42 1.98 3.66
CA TYR A 64 -3.75 2.58 2.38
C TYR A 64 -2.52 2.65 1.47
N GLU A 65 -2.59 2.03 0.29
CA GLU A 65 -1.56 2.24 -0.72
C GLU A 65 -1.71 3.60 -1.37
N GLN A 66 -0.70 4.44 -1.17
CA GLN A 66 -0.59 5.65 -1.98
C GLN A 66 -0.24 5.24 -3.41
N PRO A 67 -1.01 5.72 -4.41
CA PRO A 67 -0.64 5.50 -5.80
C PRO A 67 0.75 6.08 -5.99
N ARG A 68 1.71 5.21 -6.36
CA ARG A 68 3.04 5.69 -6.70
C ARG A 68 2.87 6.63 -7.88
N PRO A 69 3.40 7.87 -7.84
CA PRO A 69 3.62 8.60 -9.08
C PRO A 69 4.45 7.65 -9.93
N GLU A 70 3.92 7.24 -11.08
CA GLU A 70 4.52 6.23 -11.91
C GLU A 70 6.02 6.50 -12.01
N ARG A 71 6.83 5.50 -11.67
CA ARG A 71 8.29 5.58 -11.76
C ARG A 71 8.55 5.86 -13.24
N ASN A 72 8.82 7.13 -13.54
CA ASN A 72 8.82 7.67 -14.89
C ASN A 72 9.71 6.76 -15.75
N LYS A 73 9.11 5.96 -16.64
CA LYS A 73 9.84 4.95 -17.44
C LYS A 73 10.98 5.58 -18.27
N GLN A 74 10.93 6.89 -18.43
CA GLN A 74 11.99 7.74 -18.96
C GLN A 74 13.34 7.54 -18.26
N VAL A 75 13.38 7.33 -16.93
CA VAL A 75 14.64 7.19 -16.19
C VAL A 75 15.37 5.88 -16.53
N LEU A 76 14.63 4.80 -16.79
CA LEU A 76 15.23 3.53 -17.22
C LEU A 76 15.77 3.64 -18.65
N GLY A 77 15.02 4.29 -19.55
CA GLY A 77 15.50 4.56 -20.92
C GLY A 77 16.75 5.47 -20.97
N GLN A 78 16.89 6.41 -20.04
CA GLN A 78 18.08 7.27 -19.93
C GLN A 78 19.34 6.48 -19.54
N ILE A 79 19.21 5.44 -18.71
CA ILE A 79 20.33 4.57 -18.33
C ILE A 79 20.77 3.72 -19.54
N ASP A 80 19.81 3.15 -20.28
CA ASP A 80 20.09 2.40 -21.50
C ASP A 80 20.76 3.29 -22.57
N GLU A 81 20.31 4.54 -22.73
CA GLU A 81 20.92 5.52 -23.63
C GLU A 81 22.35 5.91 -23.18
N TRP A 82 22.61 6.02 -21.89
CA TRP A 82 23.95 6.32 -21.37
C TRP A 82 24.90 5.14 -21.54
N GLU A 83 24.45 3.91 -21.32
CA GLU A 83 25.25 2.71 -21.59
C GLU A 83 25.57 2.57 -23.07
N ALA A 84 24.60 2.81 -23.95
CA ALA A 84 24.80 2.82 -25.39
C ALA A 84 25.82 3.89 -25.83
N ASN A 85 25.72 5.11 -25.30
CA ASN A 85 26.64 6.21 -25.64
C ASN A 85 28.03 6.08 -24.99
N ALA A 86 28.13 5.49 -23.80
CA ALA A 86 29.40 5.26 -23.10
C ALA A 86 30.19 4.08 -23.70
N SER A 87 29.53 3.17 -24.41
CA SER A 87 30.17 2.06 -25.14
C SER A 87 30.91 2.49 -26.43
N GLY A 88 31.15 3.80 -26.62
CA GLY A 88 32.00 4.35 -27.68
C GLY A 88 33.34 3.59 -27.78
N GLY A 89 33.49 2.85 -28.88
CA GLY A 89 34.68 2.06 -29.17
C GLY A 89 35.97 2.90 -29.20
N PRO A 90 37.14 2.28 -29.01
CA PRO A 90 38.38 3.00 -28.74
C PRO A 90 38.77 3.93 -29.89
N ILE A 91 39.20 5.13 -29.53
CA ILE A 91 39.80 6.13 -30.43
C ILE A 91 41.10 5.53 -30.98
N GLN A 92 41.10 5.05 -32.22
CA GLN A 92 42.34 4.70 -32.91
C GLN A 92 43.03 6.01 -33.32
N SER A 93 44.23 6.22 -32.76
CA SER A 93 45.14 7.32 -33.07
C SER A 93 45.82 7.14 -34.43
#